data_AF-A0A946JZQ4-F1
#
_entry.id   AF-A0A946JZQ4-F1
#
_cell.length_a   1.000
_cell.length_b   1.000
_cell.length_c   1.000
_cell.angle_alpha   90.00
_cell.angle_beta   90.00
_cell.angle_gamma   90.00
#
_symmetry.space_group_name_H-M   'P 1'
#
loop_
_entity.id
_entity.type
_entity.pdbx_description
1 polymer ?
#
loop_
_entity_poly.entity_id
_entity_poly.type
_entity_poly.pdbx_seq_one_letter_code
_entity_poly.pdbx_strand_id
1 'polypeptide(L)'
;MKQLVFFFLIFFIALGMSTHCVADFSRGIGYKPTVAPDRFEQRQMYLDAIHLIKTSQFSRLQKLKPQLRTYPLYPYLESTEISYRISRQSEQDILRFVEQYRDTPLVEPLLMHWLANLAKRGKWEMFLTHYDKVTPTKKLACQQAYGLYKVGMVDQAMSQAKKLWTVGFSQPDECDPIFSVWRGANGITPEIAWQRFALSLKENNKDLASYLIRFVDRQDKPFATNYRLIHLKPK
;
A
#
# COMPACT_ATOMS: atom_id res chain seq x y z
N MET A 1 33.40 32.49 -60.92
CA MET A 1 32.05 32.61 -61.53
C MET A 1 31.07 32.13 -60.48
N LYS A 2 30.61 32.94 -59.52
CA LYS A 2 29.71 34.13 -59.57
C LYS A 2 28.37 33.84 -60.26
N GLN A 3 27.32 34.27 -59.55
CA GLN A 3 25.90 34.46 -59.91
C GLN A 3 24.97 33.32 -59.41
N LEU A 4 23.83 33.58 -58.76
CA LEU A 4 23.14 34.84 -58.50
C LEU A 4 22.30 34.75 -57.21
N VAL A 5 22.25 35.87 -56.51
CA VAL A 5 21.44 36.19 -55.34
C VAL A 5 19.98 36.41 -55.77
N PHE A 6 19.00 35.95 -54.98
CA PHE A 6 17.73 36.67 -54.87
C PHE A 6 17.19 36.63 -53.44
N PHE A 7 16.89 37.83 -52.98
CA PHE A 7 16.42 38.28 -51.67
C PHE A 7 14.94 37.94 -51.50
N PHE A 8 14.51 37.51 -50.31
CA PHE A 8 13.26 38.00 -49.72
C PHE A 8 13.27 37.77 -48.20
N LEU A 9 13.25 38.89 -47.46
CA LEU A 9 12.90 38.93 -46.04
C LEU A 9 11.53 38.29 -45.83
N ILE A 10 11.34 37.58 -44.71
CA ILE A 10 10.19 37.78 -43.80
C ILE A 10 10.54 37.20 -42.41
N PHE A 11 10.42 38.10 -41.44
CA PHE A 11 10.38 37.97 -39.99
C PHE A 11 9.34 36.93 -39.55
N PHE A 12 9.57 36.11 -38.51
CA PHE A 12 8.63 35.98 -37.38
C PHE A 12 9.15 35.03 -36.27
N ILE A 13 9.08 35.58 -35.07
CA ILE A 13 9.30 35.01 -33.74
C ILE A 13 8.17 34.03 -33.38
N ALA A 14 8.48 32.91 -32.72
CA ALA A 14 7.75 32.31 -31.58
C ALA A 14 8.28 30.89 -31.32
N LEU A 15 9.01 30.66 -30.23
CA LEU A 15 8.47 30.14 -28.95
C LEU A 15 7.81 28.77 -29.07
N GLY A 16 8.42 27.81 -28.39
CA GLY A 16 8.00 26.42 -28.36
C GLY A 16 6.58 26.23 -27.85
N MET A 17 5.98 25.13 -28.28
CA MET A 17 4.83 24.55 -27.62
C MET A 17 5.10 23.07 -27.40
N SER A 18 5.51 22.81 -26.17
CA SER A 18 5.15 21.62 -25.41
C SER A 18 3.88 20.97 -25.96
N THR A 19 3.97 19.68 -26.29
CA THR A 19 2.82 18.82 -26.52
C THR A 19 2.05 18.69 -25.21
N HIS A 20 1.20 19.67 -24.93
CA HIS A 20 0.18 19.56 -23.90
C HIS A 20 -0.84 18.53 -24.38
N CYS A 21 -0.97 17.43 -23.63
CA CYS A 21 -2.10 16.53 -23.76
C CYS A 21 -3.35 17.31 -23.31
N VAL A 22 -4.08 17.89 -24.26
CA VAL A 22 -5.33 18.59 -24.00
C VAL A 22 -6.43 17.53 -23.88
N ALA A 23 -7.12 17.51 -22.74
CA ALA A 23 -8.29 16.66 -22.53
C ALA A 23 -9.36 16.91 -23.61
N ASP A 24 -10.07 15.85 -24.01
CA ASP A 24 -11.03 15.80 -25.14
C ASP A 24 -12.17 16.85 -25.11
N PHE A 25 -12.33 17.62 -24.03
CA PHE A 25 -13.40 18.60 -23.88
C PHE A 25 -13.20 19.90 -24.71
N SER A 26 -12.05 20.05 -25.39
CA SER A 26 -11.65 21.29 -26.11
C SER A 26 -11.70 21.20 -27.65
N ARG A 27 -12.38 20.23 -28.27
CA ARG A 27 -12.39 20.10 -29.74
C ARG A 27 -13.54 20.92 -30.35
N GLY A 28 -13.19 21.92 -31.17
CA GLY A 28 -14.07 22.99 -31.68
C GLY A 28 -15.21 22.57 -32.63
N ILE A 29 -15.80 23.57 -33.31
CA ILE A 29 -17.12 23.59 -33.99
C ILE A 29 -17.34 22.49 -35.06
N GLY A 30 -16.31 21.72 -35.44
CA GLY A 30 -16.39 20.60 -36.39
C GLY A 30 -16.29 19.20 -35.78
N TYR A 31 -16.29 19.05 -34.44
CA TYR A 31 -16.20 17.73 -33.81
C TYR A 31 -17.45 16.88 -34.06
N LYS A 32 -17.30 15.83 -34.87
CA LYS A 32 -18.29 14.76 -35.00
C LYS A 32 -17.95 13.65 -33.99
N PRO A 33 -18.78 13.42 -32.97
CA PRO A 33 -18.55 12.32 -32.05
C PRO A 33 -18.61 11.01 -32.83
N THR A 34 -17.55 10.21 -32.75
CA THR A 34 -17.64 8.80 -33.08
C THR A 34 -18.69 8.21 -32.15
N VAL A 35 -19.78 7.66 -32.68
CA VAL A 35 -20.74 6.89 -31.88
C VAL A 35 -20.02 5.60 -31.50
N ALA A 36 -19.23 5.68 -30.42
CA ALA A 36 -18.85 4.52 -29.65
C ALA A 36 -20.14 3.77 -29.25
N PRO A 37 -20.13 2.44 -29.05
CA PRO A 37 -21.25 1.76 -28.40
C PRO A 37 -21.75 2.62 -27.24
N ASP A 38 -23.07 2.73 -27.08
CA ASP A 38 -23.66 3.67 -26.13
C ASP A 38 -22.92 3.48 -24.79
N ARG A 39 -22.27 4.54 -24.31
CA ARG A 39 -21.49 4.49 -23.07
C ARG A 39 -22.35 4.00 -21.90
N PHE A 40 -23.68 4.15 -22.02
CA PHE A 40 -24.66 3.56 -21.12
C PHE A 40 -24.64 2.03 -21.14
N GLU A 41 -24.63 1.38 -22.31
CA GLU A 41 -24.53 -0.07 -22.44
C GLU A 41 -23.22 -0.60 -21.87
N GLN A 42 -22.08 0.03 -22.18
CA GLN A 42 -20.78 -0.38 -21.61
C GLN A 42 -20.75 -0.20 -20.08
N ARG A 43 -21.43 0.82 -19.55
CA ARG A 43 -21.58 1.01 -18.10
C ARG A 43 -22.37 -0.14 -17.48
N GLN A 44 -23.47 -0.56 -18.11
CA GLN A 44 -24.23 -1.72 -17.64
C GLN A 44 -23.38 -3.00 -17.69
N MET A 45 -22.69 -3.26 -18.79
CA MET A 45 -21.76 -4.39 -18.93
C MET A 45 -20.65 -4.36 -17.87
N TYR A 46 -20.12 -3.18 -17.52
CA TYR A 46 -19.15 -3.05 -16.43
C TYR A 46 -19.75 -3.44 -15.08
N LEU A 47 -20.97 -2.99 -14.77
CA LEU A 47 -21.66 -3.38 -13.53
C LEU A 47 -21.93 -4.88 -13.47
N ASP A 48 -22.34 -5.48 -14.60
CA ASP A 48 -22.51 -6.92 -14.73
C ASP A 48 -21.19 -7.66 -14.51
N ALA A 49 -20.08 -7.16 -15.08
CA ALA A 49 -18.75 -7.73 -14.87
C ALA A 49 -18.33 -7.69 -13.38
N ILE A 50 -18.58 -6.58 -12.69
CA ILE A 50 -18.34 -6.47 -11.24
C ILE A 50 -19.20 -7.47 -10.46
N HIS A 51 -20.47 -7.64 -10.84
CA HIS A 51 -21.35 -8.65 -10.24
C HIS A 51 -20.83 -10.09 -10.46
N LEU A 52 -20.34 -10.40 -11.65
CA LEU A 52 -19.74 -11.69 -11.97
C LEU A 52 -18.49 -11.97 -11.12
N ILE A 53 -17.66 -10.96 -10.85
CA ILE A 53 -16.51 -11.10 -9.93
C ILE A 53 -17.00 -11.45 -8.52
N LYS A 54 -17.96 -10.66 -7.98
CA LYS A 54 -18.49 -10.85 -6.62
C LYS A 54 -19.13 -12.23 -6.43
N THR A 55 -19.75 -12.76 -7.47
CA THR A 55 -20.41 -14.09 -7.49
C THR A 55 -19.50 -15.21 -8.01
N SER A 56 -18.20 -14.96 -8.20
CA SER A 56 -17.21 -15.94 -8.65
C SER A 56 -17.51 -16.60 -10.02
N GLN A 57 -18.29 -15.95 -10.88
CA GLN A 57 -18.67 -16.45 -12.21
C GLN A 57 -17.60 -16.12 -13.27
N PHE A 58 -16.35 -16.56 -13.04
CA PHE A 58 -15.20 -16.16 -13.88
C PHE A 58 -15.29 -16.61 -15.34
N SER A 59 -15.90 -17.77 -15.64
CA SER A 59 -16.08 -18.23 -17.02
C SER A 59 -16.98 -17.29 -17.84
N ARG A 60 -17.99 -16.69 -17.19
CA ARG A 60 -18.84 -15.67 -17.82
C ARG A 60 -18.11 -14.33 -17.93
N LEU A 61 -17.37 -13.94 -16.89
CA LEU A 61 -16.54 -12.74 -16.91
C LEU A 61 -15.57 -12.74 -18.10
N GLN A 62 -14.87 -13.85 -18.35
CA GLN A 62 -13.90 -13.96 -19.45
C GLN A 62 -14.54 -13.73 -20.83
N LYS A 63 -15.82 -14.09 -21.01
CA LYS A 63 -16.57 -13.82 -22.25
C LYS A 63 -16.97 -12.35 -22.38
N LEU A 64 -17.20 -11.65 -21.26
CA LEU A 64 -17.63 -10.25 -21.23
C LEU A 64 -16.46 -9.27 -21.33
N LYS A 65 -15.29 -9.57 -20.74
CA LYS A 65 -14.12 -8.69 -20.69
C LYS A 65 -13.69 -8.11 -22.05
N PRO A 66 -13.65 -8.88 -23.17
CA PRO A 66 -13.25 -8.33 -24.47
C PRO A 66 -14.08 -7.12 -24.93
N GLN A 67 -15.37 -7.08 -24.58
CA GLN A 67 -16.30 -6.00 -24.96
C GLN A 67 -16.05 -4.70 -24.17
N LEU A 68 -15.35 -4.80 -23.04
CA LEU A 68 -15.05 -3.67 -22.16
C LEU A 68 -13.64 -3.11 -22.34
N ARG A 69 -12.81 -3.66 -23.25
CA ARG A 69 -11.39 -3.23 -23.38
C ARG A 69 -11.21 -1.73 -23.68
N THR A 70 -12.16 -1.13 -24.37
CA THR A 70 -12.16 0.31 -24.70
C THR A 70 -12.90 1.16 -23.65
N TYR A 71 -13.51 0.53 -22.64
CA TYR A 71 -14.22 1.23 -21.58
C TYR A 71 -13.23 1.88 -20.61
N PRO A 72 -13.38 3.18 -20.27
CA PRO A 72 -12.39 3.89 -19.45
C PRO A 72 -12.06 3.24 -18.09
N LEU A 73 -13.02 2.55 -17.47
CA LEU A 73 -12.81 1.89 -16.16
C LEU A 73 -12.34 0.43 -16.27
N TYR A 74 -12.02 -0.06 -17.46
CA TYR A 74 -11.48 -1.41 -17.64
C TYR A 74 -10.27 -1.72 -16.72
N PRO A 75 -9.30 -0.81 -16.50
CA PRO A 75 -8.20 -1.04 -15.55
C PRO A 75 -8.68 -1.33 -14.12
N TYR A 76 -9.76 -0.68 -13.68
CA TYR A 76 -10.37 -0.92 -12.37
C TYR A 76 -11.04 -2.29 -12.30
N LEU A 77 -11.66 -2.76 -13.40
CA LEU A 77 -12.20 -4.11 -13.49
C LEU A 77 -11.09 -5.16 -13.32
N GLU A 78 -9.94 -4.95 -13.98
CA GLU A 78 -8.79 -5.87 -13.87
C GLU A 78 -8.22 -5.88 -12.44
N SER A 79 -7.99 -4.70 -11.85
CA SER A 79 -7.54 -4.58 -10.46
C SER A 79 -8.50 -5.28 -9.48
N THR A 80 -9.81 -5.14 -9.70
CA THR A 80 -10.86 -5.79 -8.88
C THR A 80 -10.82 -7.31 -9.01
N GLU A 81 -10.68 -7.84 -10.23
CA GLU A 81 -10.57 -9.28 -10.47
C GLU A 81 -9.32 -9.87 -9.80
N ILE A 82 -8.17 -9.22 -10.00
CA ILE A 82 -6.89 -9.65 -9.42
C ILE A 82 -6.98 -9.64 -7.89
N SER A 83 -7.49 -8.55 -7.31
CA SER A 83 -7.69 -8.40 -5.86
C SER A 83 -8.63 -9.45 -5.28
N TYR A 84 -9.74 -9.76 -5.95
CA TYR A 84 -10.69 -10.77 -5.48
C TYR A 84 -10.06 -12.16 -5.46
N ARG A 85 -9.19 -12.45 -6.44
CA ARG A 85 -8.50 -13.74 -6.59
C ARG A 85 -7.04 -13.68 -6.11
N ILE A 86 -6.69 -12.77 -5.20
CA ILE A 86 -5.29 -12.44 -4.87
C ILE A 86 -4.46 -13.66 -4.48
N SER A 87 -5.06 -14.64 -3.79
CA SER A 87 -4.39 -15.89 -3.37
C SER A 87 -4.06 -16.84 -4.52
N ARG A 88 -4.70 -16.67 -5.68
CA ARG A 88 -4.49 -17.46 -6.91
C ARG A 88 -3.60 -16.77 -7.92
N GLN A 89 -3.17 -15.52 -7.67
CA GLN A 89 -2.32 -14.78 -8.59
C GLN A 89 -0.88 -15.29 -8.50
N SER A 90 -0.26 -15.47 -9.66
CA SER A 90 1.19 -15.67 -9.72
C SER A 90 1.92 -14.34 -9.56
N GLU A 91 3.19 -14.39 -9.18
CA GLU A 91 4.05 -13.20 -9.18
C GLU A 91 4.07 -12.53 -10.55
N GLN A 92 4.17 -13.33 -11.63
CA GLN A 92 4.20 -12.81 -13.00
C GLN A 92 2.92 -12.06 -13.37
N ASP A 93 1.74 -12.52 -12.94
CA ASP A 93 0.48 -11.83 -13.21
C ASP A 93 0.41 -10.48 -12.48
N ILE A 94 0.90 -10.42 -11.23
CA ILE A 94 0.98 -9.18 -10.47
C ILE A 94 1.96 -8.21 -11.14
N LEU A 95 3.17 -8.66 -11.49
CA LEU A 95 4.17 -7.80 -12.13
C LEU A 95 3.72 -7.32 -13.51
N ARG A 96 2.97 -8.12 -14.27
CA ARG A 96 2.38 -7.69 -15.53
C ARG A 96 1.38 -6.55 -15.32
N PHE A 97 0.52 -6.65 -14.31
CA PHE A 97 -0.42 -5.57 -13.97
C PHE A 97 0.33 -4.31 -13.53
N VAL A 98 1.35 -4.46 -12.69
CA VAL A 98 2.20 -3.36 -12.20
C VAL A 98 2.83 -2.61 -13.38
N GLU A 99 3.43 -3.33 -14.33
CA GLU A 99 4.06 -2.71 -15.50
C GLU A 99 3.02 -2.03 -16.40
N GLN A 100 1.90 -2.70 -16.68
CA GLN A 100 0.85 -2.17 -17.54
C GLN A 100 0.21 -0.89 -16.99
N TYR A 101 0.12 -0.76 -15.67
CA TYR A 101 -0.58 0.34 -14.99
C TYR A 101 0.30 1.17 -14.06
N ARG A 102 1.62 1.16 -14.28
CA ARG A 102 2.66 1.79 -13.44
C ARG A 102 2.39 3.25 -13.07
N ASP A 103 1.77 4.02 -13.96
CA ASP A 103 1.54 5.45 -13.77
C ASP A 103 0.12 5.76 -13.26
N THR A 104 -0.56 4.76 -12.65
CA THR A 104 -1.92 4.88 -12.11
C THR A 104 -1.94 4.66 -10.60
N PRO A 105 -2.95 5.19 -9.88
CA PRO A 105 -3.10 4.94 -8.44
C PRO A 105 -3.55 3.50 -8.11
N LEU A 106 -3.68 2.62 -9.10
CA LEU A 106 -4.16 1.24 -8.91
C LEU A 106 -3.08 0.29 -8.40
N VAL A 107 -1.81 0.60 -8.67
CA VAL A 107 -0.68 -0.31 -8.46
C VAL A 107 -0.39 -0.50 -6.98
N GLU A 108 -0.21 0.59 -6.24
CA GLU A 108 0.20 0.52 -4.84
C GLU A 108 -0.84 -0.19 -3.95
N PRO A 109 -2.16 0.08 -4.04
CA PRO A 109 -3.17 -0.67 -3.30
C PRO A 109 -3.16 -2.17 -3.62
N LEU A 110 -2.99 -2.54 -4.90
CA LEU A 110 -2.93 -3.94 -5.31
C LEU A 110 -1.69 -4.64 -4.72
N LEU A 111 -0.52 -4.01 -4.81
CA LEU A 111 0.72 -4.53 -4.25
C LEU A 111 0.64 -4.68 -2.73
N MET A 112 0.07 -3.71 -2.01
CA MET A 112 -0.14 -3.81 -0.57
C MET A 112 -1.05 -5.00 -0.20
N HIS A 113 -2.14 -5.21 -0.94
CA HIS A 113 -3.02 -6.36 -0.74
C HIS A 113 -2.29 -7.68 -1.04
N TRP A 114 -1.50 -7.72 -2.12
CA TRP A 114 -0.70 -8.89 -2.46
C TRP A 114 0.35 -9.21 -1.39
N LEU A 115 1.11 -8.22 -0.91
CA LEU A 115 2.07 -8.38 0.19
C LEU A 115 1.40 -8.89 1.45
N ALA A 116 0.25 -8.33 1.84
CA ALA A 116 -0.51 -8.82 2.99
C ALA A 116 -0.95 -10.30 2.78
N ASN A 117 -1.31 -10.70 1.56
CA ASN A 117 -1.60 -12.10 1.23
C ASN A 117 -0.37 -13.01 1.34
N LEU A 118 0.79 -12.56 0.84
CA LEU A 118 2.05 -13.30 0.93
C LEU A 118 2.46 -13.54 2.39
N ALA A 119 2.39 -12.49 3.23
CA ALA A 119 2.66 -12.59 4.66
C ALA A 119 1.71 -13.58 5.34
N LYS A 120 0.40 -13.49 5.06
CA LYS A 120 -0.61 -14.44 5.59
C LYS A 120 -0.31 -15.89 5.19
N ARG A 121 0.28 -16.11 4.02
CA ARG A 121 0.63 -17.44 3.49
C ARG A 121 2.06 -17.89 3.83
N GLY A 122 2.81 -17.09 4.59
CA GLY A 122 4.19 -17.40 4.95
C GLY A 122 5.17 -17.38 3.79
N LYS A 123 4.87 -16.68 2.69
CA LYS A 123 5.74 -16.54 1.52
C LYS A 123 6.76 -15.42 1.74
N TRP A 124 7.61 -15.59 2.75
CA TRP A 124 8.47 -14.52 3.29
C TRP A 124 9.54 -14.01 2.34
N GLU A 125 10.21 -14.89 1.59
CA GLU A 125 11.23 -14.47 0.62
C GLU A 125 10.63 -13.56 -0.47
N MET A 126 9.50 -13.97 -1.04
CA MET A 126 8.77 -13.19 -2.04
C MET A 126 8.21 -11.89 -1.44
N PHE A 127 7.66 -11.95 -0.22
CA PHE A 127 7.20 -10.76 0.50
C PHE A 127 8.33 -9.73 0.65
N LEU A 128 9.50 -10.16 1.12
CA LEU A 128 10.63 -9.27 1.39
C LEU A 128 11.22 -8.71 0.10
N THR A 129 11.27 -9.50 -0.98
CA THR A 129 11.73 -9.07 -2.30
C THR A 129 10.92 -7.88 -2.84
N HIS A 130 9.62 -7.84 -2.55
CA HIS A 130 8.70 -6.82 -3.09
C HIS A 130 8.27 -5.77 -2.06
N TYR A 131 8.74 -5.86 -0.81
CA TYR A 131 8.29 -5.00 0.29
C TYR A 131 8.53 -3.50 -0.01
N ASP A 132 9.72 -3.16 -0.53
CA ASP A 132 10.11 -1.77 -0.81
C ASP A 132 9.44 -1.18 -2.07
N LYS A 133 8.53 -1.91 -2.73
CA LYS A 133 7.77 -1.44 -3.89
C LYS A 133 6.53 -0.62 -3.53
N VAL A 134 6.22 -0.49 -2.25
CA VAL A 134 5.08 0.27 -1.73
C VAL A 134 5.50 1.11 -0.55
N THR A 135 4.72 2.13 -0.23
CA THR A 135 4.82 2.81 1.06
C THR A 135 4.20 1.92 2.14
N PRO A 136 4.99 1.35 3.07
CA PRO A 136 4.46 0.32 3.95
C PRO A 136 3.56 0.90 5.03
N THR A 137 2.40 0.26 5.22
CA THR A 137 1.56 0.50 6.40
C THR A 137 2.23 -0.07 7.67
N LYS A 138 1.78 0.37 8.85
CA LYS A 138 2.23 -0.22 10.14
C LYS A 138 2.07 -1.75 10.17
N LYS A 139 1.00 -2.27 9.56
CA LYS A 139 0.74 -3.71 9.44
C LYS A 139 1.81 -4.42 8.61
N LEU A 140 2.12 -3.87 7.43
CA LEU A 140 3.16 -4.40 6.55
C LEU A 140 4.55 -4.32 7.21
N ALA A 141 4.86 -3.23 7.92
CA ALA A 141 6.12 -3.12 8.66
C ALA A 141 6.29 -4.20 9.74
N CYS A 142 5.20 -4.55 10.44
CA CYS A 142 5.21 -5.65 11.40
C CYS A 142 5.36 -7.03 10.73
N GLN A 143 4.67 -7.24 9.61
CA GLN A 143 4.83 -8.45 8.81
C GLN A 143 6.24 -8.59 8.24
N GLN A 144 6.88 -7.48 7.84
CA GLN A 144 8.28 -7.46 7.40
C GLN A 144 9.23 -7.87 8.52
N ALA A 145 9.07 -7.30 9.72
CA ALA A 145 9.90 -7.65 10.86
C ALA A 145 9.83 -9.16 11.19
N TYR A 146 8.61 -9.72 11.16
CA TYR A 146 8.43 -11.16 11.32
C TYR A 146 8.99 -11.96 10.13
N GLY A 147 8.79 -11.49 8.90
CA GLY A 147 9.34 -12.10 7.69
C GLY A 147 10.86 -12.21 7.71
N LEU A 148 11.56 -11.14 8.12
CA LEU A 148 13.02 -11.12 8.31
C LEU A 148 13.46 -12.22 9.27
N TYR A 149 12.76 -12.38 10.40
CA TYR A 149 13.04 -13.46 11.35
C TYR A 149 12.84 -14.85 10.70
N LYS A 150 11.77 -15.02 9.93
CA LYS A 150 11.44 -16.28 9.28
C LYS A 150 12.42 -16.71 8.19
N VAL A 151 13.14 -15.78 7.57
CA VAL A 151 14.22 -16.06 6.60
C VAL A 151 15.62 -16.06 7.23
N GLY A 152 15.72 -16.01 8.56
CA GLY A 152 17.00 -16.10 9.28
C GLY A 152 17.77 -14.79 9.41
N MET A 153 17.20 -13.66 9.00
CA MET A 153 17.79 -12.31 9.17
C MET A 153 17.49 -11.77 10.57
N VAL A 154 17.94 -12.51 11.59
CA VAL A 154 17.55 -12.32 13.01
C VAL A 154 17.88 -10.92 13.50
N ASP A 155 19.10 -10.41 13.28
CA ASP A 155 19.51 -9.09 13.78
C ASP A 155 18.66 -7.96 13.23
N GLN A 156 18.33 -8.02 11.93
CA GLN A 156 17.45 -7.05 11.28
C GLN A 156 16.02 -7.14 11.84
N ALA A 157 15.53 -8.35 12.06
CA ALA A 157 14.22 -8.58 12.66
C ALA A 157 14.14 -8.01 14.08
N MET A 158 15.15 -8.23 14.92
CA MET A 158 15.19 -7.69 16.29
C MET A 158 15.33 -6.16 16.31
N SER A 159 16.14 -5.60 15.41
CA SER A 159 16.24 -4.14 15.25
C SER A 159 14.89 -3.54 14.88
N GLN A 160 14.17 -4.16 13.94
CA GLN A 160 12.85 -3.70 13.53
C GLN A 160 11.81 -3.91 14.64
N ALA A 161 11.85 -5.03 15.35
CA ALA A 161 10.99 -5.29 16.51
C ALA A 161 11.12 -4.20 17.57
N LYS A 162 12.36 -3.80 17.91
CA LYS A 162 12.63 -2.70 18.84
C LYS A 162 12.00 -1.39 18.38
N LYS A 163 12.20 -1.00 17.12
CA LYS A 163 11.60 0.22 16.55
C LYS A 163 10.07 0.19 16.61
N LEU A 164 9.47 -0.95 16.27
CA LEU A 164 8.02 -1.14 16.30
C LEU A 164 7.46 -1.17 17.72
N TRP A 165 8.20 -1.68 18.69
CA TRP A 165 7.76 -1.75 20.09
C TRP A 165 7.84 -0.41 20.78
N THR A 166 8.94 0.32 20.62
CA THR A 166 9.26 1.52 21.39
C THR A 166 8.51 2.75 20.89
N VAL A 167 7.18 2.70 20.95
CA VAL A 167 6.23 3.75 20.58
C VAL A 167 5.14 3.89 21.65
N GLY A 168 4.52 5.07 21.75
CA GLY A 168 3.50 5.38 22.78
C GLY A 168 2.07 4.93 22.47
N PHE A 169 1.84 4.25 21.33
CA PHE A 169 0.51 3.81 20.92
C PHE A 169 0.44 2.30 20.70
N SER A 170 -0.79 1.78 20.70
CA SER A 170 -1.06 0.38 20.42
C SER A 170 -0.70 0.07 18.97
N GLN A 171 0.00 -1.04 18.77
CA GLN A 171 0.40 -1.51 17.45
C GLN A 171 -0.63 -2.51 16.91
N PRO A 172 -0.72 -2.69 15.58
CA PRO A 172 -1.61 -3.69 15.00
C PRO A 172 -1.30 -5.12 15.48
N ASP A 173 -2.30 -5.99 15.49
CA ASP A 173 -2.16 -7.42 15.87
C ASP A 173 -1.10 -8.14 15.01
N GLU A 174 -0.84 -7.67 13.78
CA GLU A 174 0.23 -8.19 12.92
C GLU A 174 1.64 -8.06 13.55
N CYS A 175 1.81 -7.25 14.59
CA CYS A 175 3.07 -7.09 15.33
C CYS A 175 3.26 -8.13 16.45
N ASP A 176 2.19 -8.79 16.89
CA ASP A 176 2.25 -9.75 17.99
C ASP A 176 3.23 -10.92 17.74
N PRO A 177 3.33 -11.50 16.52
CA PRO A 177 4.28 -12.56 16.25
C PRO A 177 5.74 -12.14 16.47
N ILE A 178 6.14 -10.98 15.92
CA ILE A 178 7.52 -10.49 16.09
C ILE A 178 7.80 -10.04 17.51
N PHE A 179 6.82 -9.44 18.21
CA PHE A 179 6.98 -9.10 19.62
C PHE A 179 7.08 -10.33 20.52
N SER A 180 6.39 -11.42 20.18
CA SER A 180 6.53 -12.71 20.89
C SER A 180 7.94 -13.26 20.73
N VAL A 181 8.46 -13.30 19.50
CA VAL A 181 9.83 -13.73 19.20
C VAL A 181 10.85 -12.85 19.94
N TRP A 182 10.74 -11.53 19.82
CA TRP A 182 11.69 -10.59 20.41
C TRP A 182 11.69 -10.66 21.94
N ARG A 183 10.52 -10.86 22.55
CA ARG A 183 10.40 -11.11 24.00
C ARG A 183 11.05 -12.43 24.41
N GLY A 184 10.82 -13.50 23.66
CA GLY A 184 11.45 -14.80 23.91
C GLY A 184 12.98 -14.76 23.83
N ALA A 185 13.52 -13.82 23.05
CA ALA A 185 14.95 -13.52 22.96
C ALA A 185 15.44 -12.51 24.02
N ASN A 186 14.67 -12.26 25.08
CA ASN A 186 14.97 -11.26 26.13
C ASN A 186 15.15 -9.82 25.61
N GLY A 187 14.58 -9.49 24.45
CA GLY A 187 14.71 -8.18 23.83
C GLY A 187 13.93 -7.05 24.52
N ILE A 188 12.92 -7.40 25.32
CA ILE A 188 12.18 -6.45 26.16
C ILE A 188 12.85 -6.39 27.52
N THR A 189 13.90 -5.59 27.64
CA THR A 189 14.58 -5.32 28.91
C THR A 189 13.72 -4.42 29.80
N PRO A 190 13.98 -4.36 31.13
CA PRO A 190 13.30 -3.42 32.02
C PRO A 190 13.31 -1.97 31.52
N GLU A 191 14.43 -1.51 30.96
CA GLU A 191 14.60 -0.15 30.46
C GLU A 191 13.71 0.09 29.23
N ILE A 192 13.63 -0.88 28.31
CA ILE A 192 12.76 -0.82 27.13
C ILE A 192 11.28 -0.85 27.52
N ALA A 193 10.92 -1.66 28.51
CA ALA A 193 9.56 -1.72 29.03
C ALA A 193 9.15 -0.37 29.66
N TRP A 194 10.02 0.20 30.49
CA TRP A 194 9.84 1.54 31.08
C TRP A 194 9.72 2.62 30.03
N GLN A 195 10.58 2.59 29.01
CA GLN A 195 10.55 3.57 27.93
C GLN A 195 9.20 3.56 27.22
N ARG A 196 8.69 2.37 26.83
CA ARG A 196 7.38 2.26 26.18
C ARG A 196 6.24 2.68 27.12
N PHE A 197 6.34 2.31 28.40
CA PHE A 197 5.36 2.72 29.42
C PHE A 197 5.26 4.25 29.52
N ALA A 198 6.39 4.94 29.67
CA ALA A 198 6.43 6.41 29.73
C ALA A 198 5.90 7.06 28.45
N LEU A 199 6.27 6.52 27.28
CA LEU A 199 5.72 6.98 25.99
C LEU A 199 4.20 6.83 25.93
N SER A 200 3.65 5.71 26.44
CA SER A 200 2.20 5.49 26.42
C SER A 200 1.42 6.47 27.30
N LEU A 201 1.98 6.89 28.44
CA LEU A 201 1.41 7.96 29.26
C LEU A 201 1.48 9.30 28.53
N LYS A 202 2.61 9.62 27.89
CA LYS A 202 2.76 10.86 27.10
C LYS A 202 1.71 10.97 25.98
N GLU A 203 1.37 9.87 25.34
CA GLU A 203 0.32 9.78 24.31
C GLU A 203 -1.11 9.62 24.90
N ASN A 204 -1.26 9.71 26.23
CA ASN A 204 -2.53 9.50 26.95
C ASN A 204 -3.19 8.13 26.70
N ASN A 205 -2.41 7.12 26.30
CA ASN A 205 -2.89 5.77 26.07
C ASN A 205 -2.90 4.96 27.38
N LYS A 206 -3.99 5.15 28.15
CA LYS A 206 -4.16 4.62 29.52
C LYS A 206 -4.19 3.09 29.57
N ASP A 207 -4.80 2.47 28.56
CA ASP A 207 -4.95 1.02 28.48
C ASP A 207 -3.62 0.36 28.14
N LEU A 208 -2.87 0.94 27.20
CA LEU A 208 -1.51 0.49 26.91
C LEU A 208 -0.60 0.67 28.13
N ALA A 209 -0.66 1.82 28.81
CA ALA A 209 0.13 2.05 30.02
C ALA A 209 -0.18 1.00 31.09
N SER A 210 -1.46 0.69 31.31
CA SER A 210 -1.88 -0.38 32.23
C SER A 210 -1.34 -1.75 31.81
N TYR A 211 -1.45 -2.09 30.52
CA TYR A 211 -0.93 -3.32 29.94
C TYR A 211 0.58 -3.47 30.16
N LEU A 212 1.34 -2.37 30.02
CA LEU A 212 2.81 -2.38 30.02
C LEU A 212 3.44 -2.59 31.41
N ILE A 213 2.71 -2.33 32.50
CA ILE A 213 3.19 -2.58 33.88
C ILE A 213 3.61 -4.05 34.06
N ARG A 214 3.04 -5.00 33.32
CA ARG A 214 3.43 -6.42 33.40
C ARG A 214 4.88 -6.69 32.95
N PHE A 215 5.42 -5.84 32.06
CA PHE A 215 6.77 -5.97 31.50
C PHE A 215 7.82 -5.16 32.26
N VAL A 216 7.39 -4.21 33.09
CA VAL A 216 8.28 -3.51 34.01
C VAL A 216 8.79 -4.47 35.06
N ASP A 217 10.04 -4.30 35.48
CA ASP A 217 10.67 -5.11 36.52
C ASP A 217 9.83 -5.11 37.81
N ARG A 218 9.83 -6.21 38.55
CA ARG A 218 8.98 -6.44 39.73
C ARG A 218 9.17 -5.35 40.77
N GLN A 219 10.41 -4.91 41.01
CA GLN A 219 10.73 -3.84 41.96
C GLN A 219 10.17 -2.48 41.54
N ASP A 220 9.94 -2.30 40.24
CA ASP A 220 9.56 -1.04 39.63
C ASP A 220 8.04 -0.87 39.42
N LYS A 221 7.28 -1.96 39.51
CA LYS A 221 5.82 -1.96 39.35
C LYS A 221 5.08 -0.97 40.26
N PRO A 222 5.44 -0.77 41.54
CA PRO A 222 4.82 0.25 42.38
C PRO A 222 5.03 1.66 41.83
N PHE A 223 6.23 1.99 41.36
CA PHE A 223 6.55 3.29 40.78
C PHE A 223 5.79 3.53 39.47
N ALA A 224 5.75 2.55 38.57
CA ALA A 224 4.98 2.64 37.33
C ALA A 224 3.48 2.84 37.62
N THR A 225 2.94 2.10 38.57
CA THR A 225 1.52 2.23 38.98
C THR A 225 1.23 3.63 39.51
N ASN A 226 2.08 4.15 40.40
CA ASN A 226 1.92 5.49 40.97
C ASN A 226 2.07 6.59 39.91
N TYR A 227 3.05 6.48 39.00
CA TYR A 227 3.22 7.44 37.92
C TYR A 227 1.97 7.51 37.03
N ARG A 228 1.42 6.35 36.65
CA ARG A 228 0.15 6.30 35.92
C ARG A 228 -0.99 6.97 36.71
N LEU A 229 -1.12 6.71 38.01
CA LEU A 229 -2.18 7.33 38.82
C LEU A 229 -2.09 8.86 38.84
N ILE A 230 -0.89 9.40 39.05
CA ILE A 230 -0.64 10.85 39.04
C ILE A 230 -0.96 11.46 37.67
N HIS A 231 -0.53 10.81 36.59
CA HIS A 231 -0.82 11.26 35.22
C HIS A 231 -2.33 11.30 34.93
N LEU A 232 -3.09 10.33 35.42
CA LEU A 232 -4.52 10.20 35.17
C LEU A 232 -5.39 11.11 36.03
N LYS A 233 -4.91 11.45 37.23
CA LYS A 233 -5.62 12.25 38.23
C LYS A 233 -4.63 13.21 38.89
N PRO A 234 -4.16 14.25 38.17
CA PRO A 234 -3.34 15.28 38.79
C PRO A 234 -4.19 15.99 39.86
N LYS A 235 -3.61 16.20 41.04
CA LYS A 235 -4.22 17.02 42.10
C LYS A 235 -4.04 18.49 41.80
#